data_AF-A0A8U7N6I9-F1
#
_entry.id   AF-A0A8U7N6I9-F1
#
_cell.length_a   1.000
_cell.length_b   1.000
_cell.length_c   1.000
_cell.angle_alpha   90.00
_cell.angle_beta   90.00
_cell.angle_gamma   90.00
#
_symmetry.space_group_name_H-M   'P 1'
#
loop_
_entity.id
_entity.type
_entity.pdbx_description
1 polymer ?
#
loop_
_entity_poly.entity_id
_entity_poly.type
_entity_poly.pdbx_seq_one_letter_code
_entity_poly.pdbx_strand_id
1 'polypeptide(L)'
;MLPQRGVSIAAFCKDFNERTRDIKPGVPLRVRLVVHPDRTYSLTIGTPPTSYFLKAVAGVEKGAARPGHDPVGVVSLAQLFEVAVAKQKDPGVTARGTPLPALVGSLVGSARSLGLHVVPRLTPQAVAEVQRRRRELEAAAAPPEGEEDNEVGAKKK
;
A
#
# COMPACT_ATOMS: atom_id res chain seq x y z
N MET A 1 24.03 2.91 -1.85
CA MET A 1 23.24 2.95 -3.10
C MET A 1 24.04 2.31 -4.22
N LEU A 2 23.40 1.54 -5.12
CA LEU A 2 23.95 0.76 -6.27
C LEU A 2 25.39 1.08 -6.74
N PRO A 3 25.74 2.34 -7.09
CA PRO A 3 27.10 2.70 -7.53
C PRO A 3 28.20 2.39 -6.49
N GLN A 4 27.90 2.44 -5.20
CA GLN A 4 28.84 2.07 -4.12
C GLN A 4 29.17 0.57 -4.10
N ARG A 5 28.36 -0.28 -4.74
CA ARG A 5 28.59 -1.73 -4.83
C ARG A 5 29.14 -2.16 -6.20
N GLY A 6 29.51 -1.22 -7.06
CA GLY A 6 30.11 -1.51 -8.37
C GLY A 6 29.14 -2.12 -9.40
N VAL A 7 27.83 -1.97 -9.20
CA VAL A 7 26.79 -2.47 -10.12
C VAL A 7 26.47 -1.40 -11.18
N SER A 8 26.39 -1.80 -12.45
CA SER A 8 26.00 -0.91 -13.55
C SER A 8 24.53 -0.48 -13.42
N ILE A 9 24.31 0.82 -13.24
CA ILE A 9 22.97 1.41 -13.11
C ILE A 9 22.18 1.25 -14.41
N ALA A 10 22.83 1.45 -15.56
CA ALA A 10 22.18 1.34 -16.87
C ALA A 10 21.69 -0.09 -17.15
N ALA A 11 22.49 -1.10 -16.79
CA ALA A 11 22.11 -2.50 -16.92
C ALA A 11 20.91 -2.84 -16.02
N PHE A 12 20.93 -2.37 -14.78
CA PHE A 12 19.82 -2.54 -13.84
C PHE A 12 18.52 -1.89 -14.34
N CYS A 13 18.57 -0.63 -14.81
CA CYS A 13 17.38 0.07 -15.31
C CYS A 13 16.77 -0.65 -16.52
N LYS A 14 17.59 -1.18 -17.42
CA LYS A 14 17.10 -1.95 -18.58
C LYS A 14 16.43 -3.26 -18.14
N ASP A 15 17.11 -4.06 -17.33
CA ASP A 15 16.59 -5.34 -16.81
C ASP A 15 15.32 -5.13 -15.97
N PHE A 16 15.26 -4.07 -15.16
CA PHE A 16 14.08 -3.73 -14.38
C PHE A 16 12.88 -3.34 -15.27
N ASN A 17 13.09 -2.48 -16.27
CA ASN A 17 12.03 -2.04 -17.18
C ASN A 17 11.52 -3.18 -18.06
N GLU A 18 12.41 -4.07 -18.52
CA GLU A 18 12.02 -5.25 -19.30
C GLU A 18 11.14 -6.20 -18.47
N ARG A 19 11.53 -6.48 -17.21
CA ARG A 19 10.75 -7.35 -16.32
C ARG A 19 9.45 -6.73 -15.79
N THR A 20 9.34 -5.41 -15.82
CA THR A 20 8.13 -4.69 -15.35
C THR A 20 7.23 -4.22 -16.48
N ARG A 21 7.55 -4.54 -17.73
CA ARG A 21 6.81 -4.09 -18.91
C ARG A 21 5.33 -4.47 -18.88
N ASP A 22 5.01 -5.63 -18.32
CA ASP A 22 3.64 -6.15 -18.26
C ASP A 22 2.85 -5.64 -17.03
N ILE A 23 3.51 -4.90 -16.13
CA ILE A 23 2.91 -4.36 -14.92
C ILE A 23 2.47 -2.92 -15.19
N LYS A 24 1.26 -2.56 -14.73
CA LYS A 24 0.74 -1.19 -14.89
C LYS A 24 1.70 -0.16 -14.30
N PRO A 25 2.02 0.91 -15.06
CA PRO A 25 2.86 1.99 -14.55
C PRO A 25 2.18 2.67 -13.35
N GLY A 26 2.99 3.06 -12.35
CA GLY A 26 2.51 3.68 -11.11
C GLY A 26 2.24 2.70 -9.96
N VAL A 27 2.30 1.40 -10.20
CA VAL A 27 2.21 0.40 -9.12
C VAL A 27 3.55 0.31 -8.38
N PRO A 28 3.61 0.55 -7.06
CA PRO A 28 4.84 0.39 -6.30
C PRO A 28 5.20 -1.09 -6.19
N LEU A 29 6.37 -1.47 -6.71
CA LEU A 29 6.86 -2.84 -6.66
C LEU A 29 7.96 -3.01 -5.61
N ARG A 30 7.96 -4.16 -4.93
CA ARG A 30 9.04 -4.51 -4.02
C ARG A 30 10.18 -5.12 -4.83
N VAL A 31 11.38 -4.56 -4.70
CA VAL A 31 12.57 -5.06 -5.40
C VAL A 31 13.59 -5.54 -4.38
N ARG A 32 14.03 -6.80 -4.50
CA ARG A 32 15.19 -7.32 -3.78
C ARG A 32 16.33 -7.44 -4.76
N LEU A 33 17.42 -6.74 -4.47
CA LEU A 33 18.66 -6.81 -5.22
C LEU A 33 19.74 -7.46 -4.35
N VAL A 34 20.23 -8.61 -4.78
CA VAL A 34 21.39 -9.27 -4.18
C VAL A 34 22.59 -8.95 -5.07
N VAL A 35 23.66 -8.44 -4.47
CA VAL A 35 24.92 -8.15 -5.17
C VAL A 35 25.95 -9.16 -4.71
N HIS A 36 26.55 -9.86 -5.67
CA HIS A 36 27.56 -10.88 -5.46
C HIS A 36 28.97 -10.26 -5.48
N PRO A 37 29.98 -10.93 -4.89
CA PRO A 37 31.35 -10.40 -4.83
C PRO A 37 32.03 -10.24 -6.20
N ASP A 38 31.54 -10.97 -7.21
CA ASP A 38 31.97 -10.86 -8.61
C ASP A 38 31.36 -9.65 -9.35
N ARG A 39 30.67 -8.76 -8.63
CA ARG A 39 29.92 -7.60 -9.15
C ARG A 39 28.73 -7.96 -10.03
N THR A 40 28.32 -9.23 -10.06
CA THR A 40 27.04 -9.61 -10.64
C THR A 40 25.90 -9.33 -9.66
N TYR A 41 24.68 -9.24 -10.18
CA TYR A 41 23.50 -9.00 -9.35
C TYR A 41 22.37 -9.97 -9.69
N SER A 42 21.59 -10.33 -8.68
CA SER A 42 20.33 -11.05 -8.84
C SER A 42 19.19 -10.11 -8.48
N LEU A 43 18.35 -9.84 -9.49
CA LEU A 43 17.14 -9.04 -9.35
C LEU A 43 15.93 -9.94 -9.11
N THR A 44 15.26 -9.76 -7.98
CA THR A 44 13.97 -10.40 -7.69
C THR A 44 12.91 -9.31 -7.52
N ILE A 45 11.93 -9.30 -8.43
CA ILE A 45 10.79 -8.39 -8.37
C ILE A 45 9.65 -9.13 -7.68
N GLY A 46 9.20 -8.58 -6.57
CA GLY A 46 8.03 -9.05 -5.84
C GLY A 46 6.76 -8.34 -6.30
N THR A 47 5.64 -8.88 -5.85
CA THR A 47 4.33 -8.26 -5.98
C THR A 47 4.25 -6.92 -5.23
N PRO A 48 3.26 -6.08 -5.57
CA PRO A 48 3.00 -4.84 -4.86
C PRO A 48 2.82 -5.05 -3.34
N PRO A 49 3.09 -4.02 -2.52
CA PRO A 49 2.89 -4.11 -1.09
C PRO A 49 1.41 -4.38 -0.77
N THR A 50 1.17 -5.06 0.35
CA THR A 50 -0.19 -5.37 0.83
C THR A 50 -1.06 -4.12 0.92
N SER A 51 -0.49 -3.00 1.37
CA SER A 51 -1.19 -1.72 1.47
C SER A 51 -1.74 -1.25 0.14
N TYR A 52 -1.03 -1.46 -0.98
CA TYR A 52 -1.51 -1.09 -2.31
C TYR A 52 -2.71 -1.93 -2.72
N PHE A 53 -2.66 -3.25 -2.54
CA PHE A 53 -3.79 -4.14 -2.84
C PHE A 53 -5.02 -3.81 -2.00
N LEU A 54 -4.85 -3.62 -0.70
CA LEU A 54 -5.96 -3.31 0.20
C LEU A 54 -6.62 -1.98 -0.12
N LYS A 55 -5.81 -0.97 -0.45
CA LYS A 55 -6.28 0.34 -0.92
C LYS A 55 -7.04 0.25 -2.23
N ALA A 56 -6.50 -0.48 -3.21
CA ALA A 56 -7.13 -0.68 -4.51
C ALA A 56 -8.49 -1.38 -4.39
N VAL A 57 -8.58 -2.41 -3.54
CA VAL A 57 -9.82 -3.18 -3.36
C VAL A 57 -10.86 -2.44 -2.51
N ALA A 58 -10.41 -1.63 -1.55
CA ALA A 58 -11.29 -0.74 -0.79
C ALA A 58 -11.69 0.53 -1.56
N GLY A 59 -11.03 0.85 -2.67
CA GLY A 59 -11.24 2.09 -3.43
C GLY A 59 -10.78 3.35 -2.68
N VAL A 60 -9.74 3.25 -1.85
CA VAL A 60 -9.26 4.37 -1.01
C VAL A 60 -7.81 4.73 -1.34
N GLU A 61 -7.49 6.02 -1.42
CA GLU A 61 -6.13 6.48 -1.76
C GLU A 61 -5.22 6.56 -0.52
N LYS A 62 -5.77 7.07 0.59
CA LYS A 62 -5.08 7.23 1.87
C LYS A 62 -5.62 6.21 2.89
N GLY A 63 -4.76 5.77 3.79
CA GLY A 63 -5.17 4.96 4.94
C GLY A 63 -5.65 5.87 6.07
N ALA A 64 -6.18 5.27 7.15
CA ALA A 64 -6.62 6.03 8.32
C ALA A 64 -5.46 6.74 9.00
N ALA A 65 -5.69 8.00 9.40
CA ALA A 65 -4.77 8.75 10.25
C ALA A 65 -4.70 8.12 11.65
N ARG A 66 -5.85 7.74 12.21
CA ARG A 66 -5.96 6.99 13.47
C ARG A 66 -6.75 5.70 13.25
N PRO A 67 -6.05 4.57 12.98
CA PRO A 67 -6.69 3.27 12.83
C PRO A 67 -7.55 2.92 14.05
N GLY A 68 -8.78 2.47 13.82
CA GLY A 68 -9.75 2.14 14.87
C GLY A 68 -10.71 3.28 15.24
N HIS A 69 -10.29 4.54 15.08
CA HIS A 69 -11.16 5.71 15.28
C HIS A 69 -11.73 6.24 13.97
N ASP A 70 -10.91 6.28 12.92
CA ASP A 70 -11.27 6.84 11.63
C ASP A 70 -11.44 5.70 10.60
N PRO A 71 -12.66 5.17 10.38
CA PRO A 71 -12.88 4.10 9.41
C PRO A 71 -12.80 4.68 7.99
N VAL A 72 -11.93 4.13 7.16
CA VAL A 72 -11.64 4.70 5.83
C VAL A 72 -12.36 3.94 4.71
N GLY A 73 -12.64 2.66 4.92
CA GLY A 73 -13.34 1.84 3.94
C GLY A 73 -13.75 0.47 4.51
N VAL A 74 -14.44 -0.30 3.68
CA VAL A 74 -14.88 -1.66 4.00
C VAL A 74 -14.29 -2.62 2.98
N VAL A 75 -13.83 -3.77 3.45
CA VAL A 75 -13.37 -4.88 2.59
C VAL A 75 -14.04 -6.18 3.01
N SER A 76 -14.33 -7.02 2.03
CA SER A 76 -14.91 -8.35 2.29
C SER A 76 -13.86 -9.44 2.40
N LEU A 77 -14.21 -10.55 3.06
CA LEU A 77 -13.36 -11.74 3.10
C LEU A 77 -13.08 -12.33 1.71
N ALA A 78 -14.06 -12.27 0.80
CA ALA A 78 -13.89 -12.73 -0.59
C ALA A 78 -12.81 -11.93 -1.33
N GLN A 79 -12.85 -10.62 -1.20
CA GLN A 79 -11.84 -9.70 -1.72
C GLN A 79 -10.45 -9.96 -1.11
N LEU A 80 -10.37 -10.19 0.20
CA LEU A 80 -9.10 -10.54 0.85
C LEU A 80 -8.55 -11.88 0.37
N PHE A 81 -9.42 -12.83 0.04
CA PHE A 81 -9.01 -14.11 -0.53
C PHE A 81 -8.41 -13.96 -1.93
N GLU A 82 -9.03 -13.16 -2.80
CA GLU A 82 -8.47 -12.85 -4.12
C GLU A 82 -7.08 -12.20 -4.02
N VAL A 83 -6.92 -11.24 -3.09
CA VAL A 83 -5.63 -10.62 -2.80
C VAL A 83 -4.64 -11.66 -2.26
N ALA A 84 -5.08 -12.59 -1.41
CA ALA A 84 -4.22 -13.65 -0.89
C ALA A 84 -3.71 -14.56 -2.00
N VAL A 85 -4.57 -14.97 -2.94
CA VAL A 85 -4.20 -15.80 -4.10
C VAL A 85 -3.21 -15.06 -5.01
N ALA A 86 -3.46 -13.78 -5.30
CA ALA A 86 -2.53 -12.96 -6.08
C ALA A 86 -1.17 -12.83 -5.38
N LYS A 87 -1.18 -12.64 -4.06
CA LYS A 87 0.02 -12.47 -3.24
C LYS A 87 0.75 -13.78 -2.96
N GLN A 88 0.10 -14.93 -3.06
CA GLN A 88 0.73 -16.23 -2.87
C GLN A 88 1.78 -16.54 -3.95
N LYS A 89 1.61 -15.95 -5.15
CA LYS A 89 2.58 -15.99 -6.25
C LYS A 89 3.83 -15.12 -5.99
N ASP A 90 3.82 -14.31 -4.94
CA ASP A 90 4.96 -13.50 -4.55
C ASP A 90 6.13 -14.39 -4.11
N PRO A 91 7.32 -14.24 -4.70
CA PRO A 91 8.48 -15.07 -4.36
C PRO A 91 8.84 -14.98 -2.87
N GLY A 92 8.60 -13.85 -2.20
CA GLY A 92 8.83 -13.69 -0.77
C GLY A 92 7.78 -14.36 0.12
N VAL A 93 6.57 -14.60 -0.38
CA VAL A 93 5.52 -15.38 0.32
C VAL A 93 5.70 -16.86 0.05
N THR A 94 5.95 -17.25 -1.21
CA THR A 94 6.24 -18.64 -1.59
C THR A 94 7.45 -19.18 -0.83
N ALA A 95 8.52 -18.39 -0.69
CA ALA A 95 9.70 -18.77 0.09
C ALA A 95 9.42 -19.00 1.59
N ARG A 96 8.37 -18.39 2.14
CA ARG A 96 7.95 -18.61 3.54
C ARG A 96 7.03 -19.82 3.71
N GLY A 97 6.55 -20.44 2.62
CA GLY A 97 5.65 -21.60 2.69
C GLY A 97 4.34 -21.32 3.45
N THR A 98 3.90 -20.06 3.52
CA THR A 98 2.74 -19.69 4.34
C THR A 98 1.44 -20.23 3.71
N PRO A 99 0.63 -21.02 4.45
CA PRO A 99 -0.62 -21.54 3.91
C PRO A 99 -1.63 -20.41 3.69
N LEU A 100 -2.53 -20.59 2.73
CA LEU A 100 -3.47 -19.55 2.30
C LEU A 100 -4.34 -18.99 3.45
N PRO A 101 -4.87 -19.80 4.41
CA PRO A 101 -5.61 -19.26 5.55
C PRO A 101 -4.79 -18.34 6.45
N ALA A 102 -3.51 -18.67 6.68
CA ALA A 102 -2.61 -17.83 7.47
C ALA A 102 -2.29 -16.51 6.75
N LEU A 103 -2.17 -16.55 5.42
CA LEU A 103 -2.00 -15.36 4.60
C LEU A 103 -3.22 -14.45 4.68
N VAL A 104 -4.44 -14.99 4.58
CA VAL A 104 -5.69 -14.23 4.75
C VAL A 104 -5.73 -13.61 6.15
N GLY A 105 -5.39 -14.34 7.21
CA GLY A 105 -5.31 -13.79 8.57
C GLY A 105 -4.34 -12.60 8.69
N SER A 106 -3.17 -12.71 8.04
CA SER A 106 -2.20 -11.59 7.98
C SER A 106 -2.73 -10.38 7.21
N LEU A 107 -3.48 -10.60 6.13
CA LEU A 107 -4.14 -9.54 5.36
C LEU A 107 -5.25 -8.87 6.17
N VAL A 108 -6.03 -9.61 6.96
CA VAL A 108 -7.04 -9.06 7.87
C VAL A 108 -6.39 -8.13 8.89
N GLY A 109 -5.27 -8.54 9.50
CA GLY A 109 -4.51 -7.68 10.42
C GLY A 109 -4.00 -6.41 9.73
N SER A 110 -3.50 -6.54 8.50
CA SER A 110 -3.04 -5.41 7.68
C SER A 110 -4.17 -4.47 7.26
N ALA A 111 -5.37 -4.99 7.03
CA ALA A 111 -6.55 -4.18 6.71
C ALA A 111 -6.97 -3.34 7.91
N ARG A 112 -6.98 -3.94 9.11
CA ARG A 112 -7.29 -3.23 10.36
C ARG A 112 -6.31 -2.11 10.65
N SER A 113 -5.01 -2.32 10.45
CA SER A 113 -4.00 -1.27 10.65
C SER A 113 -4.08 -0.12 9.63
N LEU A 114 -4.73 -0.34 8.48
CA LEU A 114 -5.06 0.72 7.52
C LEU A 114 -6.38 1.43 7.82
N GLY A 115 -7.13 1.00 8.85
CA GLY A 115 -8.46 1.50 9.18
C GLY A 115 -9.56 1.00 8.25
N LEU A 116 -9.35 -0.16 7.63
CA LEU A 116 -10.38 -0.84 6.84
C LEU A 116 -11.18 -1.79 7.72
N HIS A 117 -12.50 -1.71 7.61
CA HIS A 117 -13.40 -2.61 8.31
C HIS A 117 -13.59 -3.89 7.50
N VAL A 118 -13.31 -5.05 8.12
CA VAL A 118 -13.42 -6.35 7.45
C VAL A 118 -14.79 -6.95 7.75
N VAL A 119 -15.60 -7.16 6.71
CA VAL A 119 -16.93 -7.76 6.81
C VAL A 119 -16.97 -9.12 6.12
N PRO A 120 -17.80 -10.07 6.60
CA PRO A 120 -17.98 -11.36 5.92
C PRO A 120 -18.55 -11.20 4.51
N ARG A 121 -19.52 -10.28 4.35
CA ARG A 121 -20.19 -9.99 3.08
C ARG A 121 -20.26 -8.48 2.88
N LEU A 122 -19.86 -8.01 1.69
CA LEU A 122 -19.98 -6.59 1.34
C LEU A 122 -21.46 -6.26 1.11
N THR A 123 -22.06 -5.51 2.03
CA THR A 123 -23.43 -5.00 1.88
C THR A 123 -23.40 -3.49 1.63
N PRO A 124 -24.34 -2.95 0.82
CA PRO A 124 -24.42 -1.50 0.59
C PRO A 124 -24.56 -0.70 1.89
N GLN A 125 -25.26 -1.28 2.87
CA GLN A 125 -25.45 -0.68 4.20
C GLN A 125 -24.13 -0.53 4.96
N ALA A 126 -23.27 -1.55 4.96
CA ALA A 126 -21.98 -1.50 5.63
C ALA A 126 -21.06 -0.43 5.02
N VAL A 127 -21.08 -0.29 3.70
CA VAL A 127 -20.33 0.76 2.99
C VAL A 127 -20.87 2.15 3.34
N ALA A 128 -22.19 2.32 3.34
CA ALA A 128 -22.84 3.58 3.67
C ALA A 128 -22.56 4.02 5.12
N GLU A 129 -22.54 3.08 6.08
CA GLU A 129 -22.22 3.38 7.48
C GLU A 129 -20.80 3.94 7.63
N VAL A 130 -19.81 3.30 7.00
CA VAL A 130 -18.42 3.76 7.05
C VAL A 130 -18.25 5.12 6.35
N GLN A 131 -18.91 5.31 5.21
CA GLN A 131 -18.89 6.61 4.52
C GLN A 131 -19.53 7.72 5.37
N ARG A 132 -20.62 7.42 6.09
CA ARG A 132 -21.27 8.39 6.98
C ARG A 132 -20.36 8.78 8.14
N ARG A 133 -19.80 7.79 8.84
CA ARG A 133 -18.84 8.03 9.95
C ARG A 133 -17.63 8.83 9.49
N ARG A 134 -17.11 8.52 8.30
CA ARG A 134 -16.00 9.26 7.70
C ARG A 134 -16.37 10.72 7.44
N ARG A 135 -17.54 11.00 6.85
CA ARG A 135 -18.03 12.37 6.62
C ARG A 135 -18.24 13.13 7.93
N GLU A 136 -18.79 12.48 8.95
CA GLU A 136 -18.97 13.08 10.28
C GLU A 136 -17.61 13.47 10.90
N LEU A 137 -16.60 12.60 10.79
CA LEU A 137 -15.24 12.88 11.29
C LEU A 137 -14.51 13.94 10.45
N GLU A 138 -14.66 13.92 9.13
CA GLU A 138 -14.10 14.93 8.23
C GLU A 138 -14.72 16.32 8.50
N ALA A 139 -16.04 16.38 8.71
CA ALA A 139 -16.72 17.63 9.07
C ALA A 139 -16.30 18.16 10.46
N ALA A 140 -16.03 17.28 11.42
CA ALA A 140 -15.54 17.68 12.74
C ALA A 140 -14.06 18.08 12.76
N ALA A 141 -13.27 17.64 11.76
CA ALA A 141 -11.84 17.94 11.63
C ALA A 141 -11.56 19.16 10.73
N ALA A 142 -12.56 19.70 10.04
CA ALA A 142 -12.42 20.94 9.30
C ALA A 142 -12.22 22.11 10.29
N PRO A 143 -11.10 22.86 10.22
CA PRO A 143 -10.94 24.06 11.04
C PRO A 143 -12.00 25.09 10.63
N PRO A 144 -12.42 25.99 11.55
CA PRO A 144 -13.23 27.14 11.15
C PRO A 144 -12.44 27.95 10.11
N GLU A 145 -13.01 28.12 8.93
CA GLU A 145 -12.46 29.04 7.93
C GLU A 145 -12.48 30.46 8.50
N GLY A 146 -11.29 31.04 8.74
CA GLY A 146 -11.15 32.46 9.09
C GLY A 146 -10.10 32.76 10.16
N GLU A 147 -8.82 32.75 9.79
CA GLU A 147 -7.86 33.74 10.29
C GLU A 147 -6.77 33.93 9.23
N GLU A 148 -6.86 35.05 8.52
CA GLU A 148 -5.83 35.56 7.62
C GLU A 148 -4.61 35.96 8.45
N ASP A 149 -3.59 35.11 8.52
CA ASP A 149 -2.25 35.58 8.90
C ASP A 149 -1.56 36.18 7.66
N ASN A 150 -2.06 37.36 7.28
CA ASN A 150 -1.32 38.32 6.50
C ASN A 150 -0.57 39.25 7.47
N GLU A 151 0.62 38.87 7.94
CA GLU A 151 1.53 39.86 8.52
C GLU A 151 3.01 39.57 8.19
N VAL A 152 3.46 40.28 7.15
CA VAL A 152 4.73 41.01 7.04
C VAL A 152 6.01 40.19 6.91
N GLY A 153 6.47 40.12 5.65
CA GLY A 153 7.89 40.15 5.36
C GLY A 153 8.55 41.43 5.90
N ALA A 154 9.41 41.27 6.89
CA ALA A 154 10.55 42.15 7.23
C ALA A 154 11.49 41.32 8.11
N LYS A 155 12.74 41.01 7.75
CA LYS A 155 13.82 41.94 7.46
C LYS A 155 14.93 41.28 6.60
N LYS A 156 15.31 41.97 5.51
CA LYS A 156 16.70 42.17 4.99
C LYS A 156 17.64 42.48 6.17
N LYS A 157 18.90 42.06 6.24
CA LYS A 157 20.00 42.22 5.28
C LYS A 157 21.22 41.51 5.87
#